data_AF-A0A1C6UL24-F1
#
_entry.id   AF-A0A1C6UL24-F1
#
_cell.length_a   1.000
_cell.length_b   1.000
_cell.length_c   1.000
_cell.angle_alpha   90.00
_cell.angle_beta   90.00
_cell.angle_gamma   90.00
#
_symmetry.space_group_name_H-M   'P 1'
#
loop_
_entity.id
_entity.type
_entity.pdbx_description
1 polymer ?
#
loop_
_entity_poly.entity_id
_entity_poly.type
_entity_poly.pdbx_seq_one_letter_code
_entity_poly.pdbx_strand_id
1 'polypeptide(L)'
;MLPENDAVLQNLQKMYATVLELPEDVVTPDVDLEAELGLDSLQHRIVLARAGEMWAVDTAGAESPATLTVRSVADLLQHLGSTTKG
;
A
#
# COMPACT_ATOMS: atom_id res chain seq x y z
N MET A 1 5.16 9.58 -11.29
CA MET A 1 6.26 9.91 -10.34
C MET A 1 5.68 9.77 -8.95
N LEU A 2 6.32 8.94 -8.12
CA LEU A 2 5.90 8.76 -6.72
C LEU A 2 6.11 10.05 -5.92
N PRO A 3 5.14 10.43 -5.07
CA PRO A 3 5.29 11.56 -4.18
C PRO A 3 6.21 11.23 -2.99
N GLU A 4 6.42 12.21 -2.10
CA GLU A 4 7.16 12.00 -0.86
C GLU A 4 6.54 10.89 0.00
N ASN A 5 7.37 10.23 0.82
CA ASN A 5 6.96 9.03 1.55
C ASN A 5 5.73 9.25 2.43
N ASP A 6 5.65 10.38 3.14
CA ASP A 6 4.49 10.73 3.97
C ASP A 6 3.19 10.87 3.15
N ALA A 7 3.28 11.34 1.90
CA ALA A 7 2.12 11.43 1.02
C ALA A 7 1.72 10.04 0.49
N VAL A 8 2.68 9.15 0.23
CA VAL A 8 2.38 7.75 -0.13
C VAL A 8 1.67 7.04 1.05
N LEU A 9 2.21 7.18 2.26
CA LEU A 9 1.63 6.59 3.48
C LEU A 9 0.19 7.05 3.71
N GLN A 10 -0.08 8.36 3.64
CA GLN A 10 -1.42 8.91 3.82
C GLN A 10 -2.40 8.43 2.75
N ASN A 11 -1.99 8.33 1.49
CA ASN A 11 -2.86 7.83 0.42
C ASN A 11 -3.15 6.34 0.59
N LEU A 12 -2.14 5.54 0.91
CA LEU A 12 -2.33 4.10 1.15
C LEU A 12 -3.21 3.86 2.39
N GLN A 13 -3.00 4.60 3.48
CA GLN A 13 -3.86 4.55 4.67
C GLN A 13 -5.33 4.75 4.28
N LYS A 14 -5.63 5.79 3.50
CA LYS A 14 -6.99 6.07 2.98
C LYS A 14 -7.54 4.94 2.14
N MET A 15 -6.73 4.40 1.23
CA MET A 15 -7.14 3.29 0.36
C MET A 15 -7.46 2.04 1.17
N TYR A 16 -6.62 1.69 2.16
CA TYR A 16 -6.83 0.53 3.03
C TYR A 16 -8.05 0.72 3.93
N ALA A 17 -8.20 1.88 4.57
CA ALA A 17 -9.38 2.23 5.35
C ALA A 17 -10.67 2.09 4.52
N THR A 18 -10.64 2.55 3.27
CA THR A 18 -11.79 2.45 2.35
C THR A 18 -12.15 0.99 2.02
N VAL A 19 -11.17 0.14 1.69
CA VAL A 19 -11.47 -1.26 1.32
C VAL A 19 -11.83 -2.12 2.53
N LEU A 20 -11.33 -1.79 3.71
CA LEU A 20 -11.65 -2.44 4.99
C LEU A 20 -12.95 -1.91 5.61
N GLU A 21 -13.51 -0.83 5.04
CA GLU A 21 -14.67 -0.12 5.61
C GLU A 21 -14.43 0.33 7.07
N LEU A 22 -13.18 0.67 7.37
CA LEU A 22 -12.72 1.17 8.67
C LEU A 22 -12.43 2.66 8.59
N PRO A 23 -12.49 3.39 9.72
CA PRO A 23 -12.05 4.78 9.75
C PRO A 23 -10.52 4.88 9.63
N GLU A 24 -10.04 5.97 9.03
CA GLU A 24 -8.61 6.16 8.72
C GLU A 24 -7.71 6.12 9.97
N ASP A 25 -8.22 6.55 11.13
CA ASP A 25 -7.49 6.57 12.40
C ASP A 25 -7.20 5.17 12.96
N VAL A 26 -7.96 4.15 12.56
CA VAL A 26 -7.71 2.75 12.94
C VAL A 26 -6.57 2.15 12.12
N VAL A 27 -6.41 2.59 10.87
CA VAL A 27 -5.36 2.10 9.96
C VAL A 27 -4.07 2.87 10.22
N THR A 28 -3.29 2.47 11.22
CA THR A 28 -1.99 3.12 11.48
C THR A 28 -0.91 2.66 10.50
N PRO A 29 0.20 3.40 10.33
CA PRO A 29 1.25 3.02 9.38
C PRO A 29 1.91 1.67 9.64
N ASP A 30 1.93 1.25 10.90
CA ASP A 30 2.70 0.11 11.41
C ASP A 30 1.81 -1.06 11.89
N VAL A 31 0.47 -0.92 11.81
CA VAL A 31 -0.46 -2.02 12.12
C VAL A 31 -0.39 -3.10 11.03
N ASP A 32 -0.50 -4.36 11.45
CA ASP A 32 -0.63 -5.48 10.52
C ASP A 32 -2.05 -5.51 9.94
N LEU A 33 -2.16 -5.16 8.67
CA LEU A 33 -3.42 -5.07 7.96
C LEU A 33 -4.11 -6.44 7.86
N GLU A 34 -3.36 -7.52 7.68
CA GLU A 34 -3.92 -8.86 7.51
C GLU A 34 -4.24 -9.50 8.87
N ALA A 35 -3.26 -9.51 9.78
CA ALA A 35 -3.40 -10.20 11.05
C ALA A 35 -4.27 -9.45 12.06
N GLU A 36 -4.23 -8.11 12.10
CA GLU A 36 -4.94 -7.32 13.10
C GLU A 36 -6.23 -6.71 12.54
N LEU A 37 -6.23 -6.27 11.26
CA LEU A 37 -7.39 -5.60 10.65
C LEU A 37 -8.22 -6.51 9.73
N GLY A 38 -7.79 -7.75 9.50
CA GLY A 38 -8.53 -8.73 8.70
C GLY A 38 -8.56 -8.40 7.20
N LEU A 39 -7.53 -7.73 6.68
CA LEU A 39 -7.38 -7.45 5.25
C LEU A 39 -7.27 -8.76 4.46
N ASP A 40 -8.12 -8.90 3.44
CA ASP A 40 -8.06 -10.00 2.50
C ASP A 40 -7.08 -9.74 1.35
N SER A 41 -6.55 -10.82 0.78
CA SER A 41 -5.63 -10.76 -0.37
C SER A 41 -6.23 -10.05 -1.59
N LEU A 42 -7.55 -10.14 -1.81
CA LEU A 42 -8.24 -9.42 -2.87
C LEU A 42 -8.28 -7.92 -2.60
N GLN A 43 -8.58 -7.52 -1.36
CA GLN A 43 -8.57 -6.11 -0.96
C GLN A 43 -7.16 -5.52 -1.12
N HIS A 44 -6.12 -6.26 -0.71
CA HIS A 44 -4.73 -5.85 -0.92
C HIS A 44 -4.39 -5.65 -2.40
N ARG A 45 -4.77 -6.61 -3.27
CA ARG A 45 -4.56 -6.49 -4.73
C ARG A 45 -5.29 -5.30 -5.33
N ILE A 46 -6.51 -4.98 -4.87
CA ILE A 46 -7.26 -3.81 -5.33
C ILE A 46 -6.54 -2.52 -4.96
N VAL A 47 -6.01 -2.42 -3.73
CA VAL A 47 -5.24 -1.24 -3.29
C VAL A 47 -3.94 -1.11 -4.09
N LEU A 48 -3.19 -2.19 -4.28
CA LEU A 48 -1.96 -2.18 -5.08
C LEU A 48 -2.23 -1.79 -6.53
N ALA A 49 -3.26 -2.34 -7.18
CA ALA A 49 -3.61 -1.98 -8.55
C ALA A 49 -3.91 -0.48 -8.68
N ARG A 50 -4.74 0.06 -7.77
CA ARG A 50 -5.06 1.50 -7.75
C ARG A 50 -3.83 2.37 -7.51
N ALA A 51 -2.95 1.98 -6.59
CA ALA A 51 -1.70 2.68 -6.31
C ALA A 51 -0.75 2.66 -7.51
N GLY A 52 -0.61 1.51 -8.17
CA GLY A 52 0.20 1.34 -9.38
C GLY A 52 -0.30 2.23 -10.52
N GLU A 53 -1.61 2.24 -10.77
CA GLU A 53 -2.24 3.14 -11.76
C GLU A 53 -2.04 4.62 -11.40
N MET A 54 -2.24 5.00 -10.14
CA MET A 54 -2.13 6.38 -9.66
C MET A 54 -0.73 6.95 -9.83
N TRP A 55 0.30 6.16 -9.56
CA TRP A 55 1.69 6.64 -9.56
C TRP A 55 2.50 6.19 -10.78
N ALA A 56 1.88 5.44 -11.69
CA ALA A 56 2.49 4.79 -12.85
C ALA A 56 3.65 3.88 -12.43
N VAL A 57 3.41 3.04 -11.42
CA VAL A 57 4.34 2.05 -10.89
C VAL A 57 3.87 0.67 -11.31
N ASP A 58 4.76 -0.13 -11.89
CA ASP A 58 4.45 -1.52 -12.19
C ASP A 58 4.50 -2.35 -10.90
N THR A 59 3.32 -2.76 -10.44
CA THR A 59 3.15 -3.63 -9.27
C THR A 59 2.96 -5.10 -9.67
N ALA A 60 3.00 -5.41 -10.97
CA ALA A 60 2.80 -6.77 -11.45
C ALA A 60 3.98 -7.66 -11.01
N GLY A 61 3.68 -8.68 -10.20
CA GLY A 61 4.70 -9.59 -9.67
C GLY A 61 5.41 -9.09 -8.42
N ALA A 62 4.96 -7.99 -7.80
CA ALA A 62 5.46 -7.57 -6.51
C ALA A 62 5.15 -8.63 -5.43
N GLU A 63 6.17 -9.05 -4.69
CA GLU A 63 6.00 -9.98 -3.58
C GLU A 63 5.39 -9.25 -2.38
N SER A 64 4.38 -9.86 -1.76
CA SER A 64 3.81 -9.34 -0.52
C SER A 64 4.85 -9.46 0.61
N PRO A 65 5.04 -8.42 1.43
CA PRO A 65 5.90 -8.50 2.60
C PRO A 65 5.33 -9.49 3.62
N ALA A 66 6.21 -10.09 4.44
CA ALA A 66 5.81 -11.06 5.47
C ALA A 66 4.88 -10.45 6.55
N THR A 67 5.01 -9.14 6.79
CA THR A 67 4.13 -8.35 7.64
C THR A 67 3.55 -7.24 6.78
N LEU A 68 2.23 -7.27 6.60
CA LEU A 68 1.55 -6.39 5.68
C LEU A 68 1.11 -5.12 6.40
N THR A 69 1.89 -4.05 6.29
CA THR A 69 1.59 -2.74 6.89
C THR A 69 1.52 -1.68 5.80
N VAL A 70 0.92 -0.53 6.10
CA VAL A 70 0.92 0.60 5.17
C VAL A 70 2.36 1.03 4.85
N ARG A 71 3.26 0.99 5.85
CA ARG A 71 4.68 1.29 5.67
C ARG A 71 5.37 0.30 4.74
N SER A 72 5.20 -1.01 4.94
CA SER A 72 5.87 -2.00 4.10
C SER A 72 5.39 -1.93 2.64
N VAL A 73 4.13 -1.58 2.42
CA VAL A 73 3.59 -1.34 1.07
C VAL A 73 4.12 -0.03 0.46
N ALA A 74 4.26 1.04 1.25
CA ALA A 74 4.88 2.27 0.78
C ALA A 74 6.33 2.04 0.37
N ASP A 75 7.11 1.35 1.20
CA ASP A 75 8.51 1.02 0.92
C ASP A 75 8.63 0.16 -0.36
N LEU A 76 7.73 -0.81 -0.54
CA LEU A 76 7.65 -1.61 -1.76
C LEU A 76 7.42 -0.74 -3.00
N LEU A 77 6.44 0.16 -2.96
CA LEU A 77 6.15 1.06 -4.09
C LEU A 77 7.31 2.00 -4.39
N GLN A 78 7.99 2.53 -3.37
CA GLN A 78 9.18 3.36 -3.53
C GLN A 78 10.34 2.59 -4.17
N HIS A 79 10.51 1.33 -3.79
CA HIS A 79 11.51 0.47 -4.41
C HIS A 79 11.20 0.26 -5.89
N LEU A 80 9.97 -0.17 -6.22
CA LEU A 80 9.52 -0.45 -7.59
C LEU A 80 9.62 0.79 -8.50
N GLY A 81 9.16 1.96 -8.02
CA GLY A 81 9.24 3.19 -8.80
C GLY A 81 10.66 3.74 -8.97
N SER A 82 11.61 3.31 -8.13
CA SER A 82 13.03 3.61 -8.31
C SER A 82 13.66 2.74 -9.38
N THR A 83 13.25 1.46 -9.49
CA THR A 83 13.76 0.51 -10.50
C THR A 83 13.31 0.86 -11.92
N THR A 84 12.12 1.43 -12.10
CA THR A 84 11.63 1.90 -13.41
C THR A 84 12.42 3.10 -13.96
N LYS A 85 13.22 3.78 -13.13
CA LYS A 85 13.97 4.98 -13.52
C LYS A 85 15.40 4.69 -14.01
N GLY A 86 15.79 3.41 -14.12
CA GLY A 86 17.12 2.95 -14.55
C GLY A 86 17.18 2.50 -16.01
#